data_AF-A0A966UJ96-F1
#
_entry.id   AF-A0A966UJ96-F1
#
_cell.length_a   1.000
_cell.length_b   1.000
_cell.length_c   1.000
_cell.angle_alpha   90.00
_cell.angle_beta   90.00
_cell.angle_gamma   90.00
#
_symmetry.space_group_name_H-M   'P 1'
#
loop_
_entity.id
_entity.type
_entity.pdbx_description
1 polymer ?
#
loop_
_entity_poly.entity_id
_entity_poly.type
_entity_poly.pdbx_seq_one_letter_code
_entity_poly.pdbx_strand_id
1 'polypeptide(L)'
;MTVLDTRTSDALANDRAHVFHSWSAQGLISPIVVAGAEGSWFWDEHGKRYLDFSSQLVNVNIGHQHPKLVAAIQEQAARLCTIAPIHANDARSEAARLIVERAPGDLNMVFFTNGGAEATENAIRMARLHTGRHKVLTTYRSYHGATGGAIQLTGDPRRWPSEPGIPGVIKFWGPYPYRSQFHSEDDIQETQRALQHLRDTLMVEGPQTVAAIMLESVVGTNGILVPPPGYLEGVRSICDEYGIVFIADEVMSGFGRCGEWFAVQAWDVTPDLICFAKGVNSGYLPLGGVIISQRIADTFRERQFPGGLTYSGHPLACASAVASINIFEEEGIIDHARHLGRDVIGPELQKLKEKHPSVGDVRGIGVFWAIELVKDRATREPLVPFNAAGEANAPMVELIGACKARGLWPFTHFN
;
A
#
# COMPACT_ATOMS: atom_id res chain seq x y z
N MET A 1 45.30 6.33 5.97
CA MET A 1 44.94 4.90 5.92
C MET A 1 44.02 4.60 7.09
N THR A 2 42.73 4.81 6.92
CA THR A 2 41.71 4.33 7.85
C THR A 2 41.57 2.84 7.60
N VAL A 3 42.00 2.02 8.56
CA VAL A 3 41.70 0.60 8.59
C VAL A 3 40.19 0.49 8.61
N LEU A 4 39.57 0.05 7.50
CA LEU A 4 38.18 -0.36 7.48
C LEU A 4 38.06 -1.47 8.53
N ASP A 5 37.29 -1.24 9.60
CA ASP A 5 36.98 -2.31 10.55
C ASP A 5 36.16 -3.35 9.78
N THR A 6 36.82 -4.43 9.39
CA THR A 6 36.25 -5.54 8.60
C THR A 6 35.56 -6.57 9.48
N ARG A 7 35.39 -6.31 10.79
CA ARG A 7 34.66 -7.21 11.66
C ARG A 7 33.17 -7.00 11.46
N THR A 8 32.54 -7.99 10.84
CA THR A 8 31.09 -8.16 10.83
C THR A 8 30.59 -8.08 12.27
N SER A 9 29.62 -7.21 12.56
CA SER A 9 29.00 -7.16 13.89
C SER A 9 28.33 -8.50 14.20
N ASP A 10 28.19 -8.84 15.48
CA ASP A 10 27.47 -10.05 15.88
C ASP A 10 26.02 -10.03 15.38
N ALA A 11 25.42 -8.83 15.27
CA ALA A 11 24.09 -8.65 14.69
C ALA A 11 24.05 -9.07 13.21
N LEU A 12 24.97 -8.57 12.38
CA LEU A 12 25.04 -8.96 10.97
C LEU A 12 25.44 -10.44 10.83
N ALA A 13 26.38 -10.94 11.62
CA ALA A 13 26.79 -12.34 11.58
C ALA A 13 25.60 -13.28 11.89
N ASN A 14 24.82 -12.97 12.93
CA ASN A 14 23.63 -13.73 13.30
C ASN A 14 22.53 -13.61 12.24
N ASP A 15 22.31 -12.42 11.67
CA ASP A 15 21.36 -12.23 10.56
C ASP A 15 21.72 -13.14 9.38
N ARG A 16 22.97 -13.08 8.92
CA ARG A 16 23.45 -13.88 7.78
C ARG A 16 23.39 -15.39 8.04
N ALA A 17 23.48 -15.82 9.30
CA ALA A 17 23.41 -17.23 9.69
C ALA A 17 21.98 -17.74 9.91
N HIS A 18 21.05 -16.87 10.33
CA HIS A 18 19.78 -17.32 10.94
C HIS A 18 18.52 -16.61 10.44
N VAL A 19 18.63 -15.53 9.66
CA VAL A 19 17.47 -14.78 9.14
C VAL A 19 17.29 -15.02 7.64
N PHE A 20 16.07 -15.40 7.26
CA PHE A 20 15.67 -15.53 5.87
C PHE A 20 14.98 -14.24 5.39
N HIS A 21 15.62 -13.52 4.49
CA HIS A 21 15.11 -12.23 3.99
C HIS A 21 14.11 -12.42 2.84
N SER A 22 12.95 -11.79 2.93
CA SER A 22 11.97 -11.80 1.84
C SER A 22 12.50 -11.14 0.56
N TRP A 23 12.00 -11.58 -0.60
CA TRP A 23 12.29 -10.98 -1.92
C TRP A 23 13.78 -10.88 -2.27
N SER A 24 14.59 -11.77 -1.69
CA SER A 24 16.05 -11.71 -1.79
C SER A 24 16.65 -13.08 -2.07
N ALA A 25 17.66 -13.12 -2.93
CA ALA A 25 18.57 -14.27 -3.00
C ALA A 25 19.51 -14.19 -1.79
N GLN A 26 19.38 -15.13 -0.86
CA GLN A 26 20.00 -15.02 0.47
C GLN A 26 21.52 -14.81 0.39
N GLY A 27 22.23 -15.51 -0.52
CA GLY A 27 23.68 -15.38 -0.67
C GLY A 27 24.17 -14.06 -1.31
N LEU A 28 23.29 -13.29 -1.93
CA LEU A 28 23.65 -12.10 -2.73
C LEU A 28 23.40 -10.77 -2.01
N ILE A 29 22.80 -10.80 -0.82
CA ILE A 29 22.50 -9.61 -0.04
C ILE A 29 23.53 -9.41 1.08
N SER A 30 23.76 -8.14 1.41
CA SER A 30 24.49 -7.70 2.59
C SER A 30 23.65 -6.61 3.28
N PRO A 31 22.68 -6.98 4.12
CA PRO A 31 21.82 -6.02 4.80
C PRO A 31 22.62 -5.04 5.65
N ILE A 32 22.14 -3.81 5.78
CA ILE A 32 22.67 -2.87 6.77
C ILE A 32 22.12 -3.22 8.14
N VAL A 33 22.93 -3.09 9.19
CA VAL A 33 22.46 -3.19 10.57
C VAL A 33 22.00 -1.80 10.99
N VAL A 34 20.68 -1.65 11.19
CA VAL A 34 20.08 -0.41 11.70
C VAL A 34 20.26 -0.35 13.21
N ALA A 35 20.87 0.73 13.70
CA ALA A 35 21.12 0.94 15.13
C ALA A 35 20.08 1.85 15.79
N GLY A 36 19.36 2.65 15.01
CA GLY A 36 18.28 3.49 15.53
C GLY A 36 17.63 4.35 14.46
N ALA A 37 16.53 5.00 14.84
CA ALA A 37 15.76 5.89 13.98
C ALA A 37 15.01 6.94 14.80
N GLU A 38 14.79 8.12 14.21
CA GLU A 38 14.07 9.24 14.82
C GLU A 38 13.48 10.15 13.72
N GLY A 39 12.20 10.48 13.83
CA GLY A 39 11.51 11.33 12.84
C GLY A 39 11.59 10.70 11.44
N SER A 40 12.09 11.44 10.46
CA SER A 40 12.28 10.94 9.08
C SER A 40 13.66 10.33 8.82
N TRP A 41 14.45 10.06 9.86
CA TRP A 41 15.82 9.57 9.74
C TRP A 41 16.01 8.21 10.40
N PHE A 42 16.94 7.42 9.86
CA PHE A 42 17.52 6.26 10.56
C PHE A 42 19.03 6.22 10.36
N TRP A 43 19.74 5.44 11.16
CA TRP A 43 21.18 5.27 11.05
C TRP A 43 21.63 3.84 11.23
N ASP A 44 22.72 3.49 10.54
CA ASP A 44 23.37 2.20 10.70
C ASP A 44 24.26 2.14 11.96
N GLU A 45 24.76 0.96 12.28
CA GLU A 45 25.65 0.72 13.42
C GLU A 45 27.00 1.46 13.36
N HIS A 46 27.34 2.02 12.21
CA HIS A 46 28.52 2.87 12.02
C HIS A 46 28.19 4.37 12.16
N GLY A 47 26.94 4.71 12.47
CA GLY A 47 26.47 6.07 12.67
C GLY A 47 26.16 6.85 11.39
N LYS A 48 26.19 6.20 10.21
CA LYS A 48 25.80 6.87 8.98
C LYS A 48 24.29 7.05 8.96
N ARG A 49 23.86 8.29 8.73
CA ARG A 49 22.44 8.70 8.73
C ARG A 49 21.86 8.67 7.33
N TYR A 50 20.60 8.24 7.26
CA TYR A 50 19.81 8.18 6.03
C TYR A 50 18.48 8.90 6.22
N LEU A 51 18.16 9.80 5.29
CA LEU A 51 16.83 10.39 5.16
C LEU A 51 15.92 9.36 4.49
N ASP A 52 14.88 8.96 5.20
CA ASP A 52 13.97 7.89 4.82
C ASP A 52 12.91 8.38 3.83
N PHE A 53 13.30 8.48 2.55
CA PHE A 53 12.38 8.81 1.46
C PHE A 53 11.40 7.66 1.15
N SER A 54 11.69 6.44 1.61
CA SER A 54 10.81 5.30 1.40
C SER A 54 9.71 5.19 2.44
N SER A 55 9.83 5.90 3.57
CA SER A 55 9.02 5.66 4.77
C SER A 55 9.01 4.16 5.10
N GLN A 56 10.22 3.57 5.02
CA GLN A 56 10.48 2.13 4.94
C GLN A 56 9.73 1.45 3.78
N LEU A 57 8.71 0.64 4.03
CA LEU A 57 7.86 0.04 2.98
C LEU A 57 6.53 0.78 2.89
N VAL A 58 6.62 2.11 2.86
CA VAL A 58 5.50 3.06 2.85
C VAL A 58 4.55 2.83 4.03
N ASN A 59 5.11 2.73 5.23
CA ASN A 59 4.33 2.50 6.45
C ASN A 59 4.59 3.49 7.57
N VAL A 60 5.76 4.11 7.68
CA VAL A 60 6.11 4.98 8.82
C VAL A 60 5.58 6.40 8.62
N ASN A 61 4.26 6.58 8.66
CA ASN A 61 3.60 7.85 8.29
C ASN A 61 3.86 9.00 9.30
N ILE A 62 3.94 8.72 10.61
CA ILE A 62 4.21 9.73 11.65
C ILE A 62 5.70 9.87 12.02
N GLY A 63 6.58 9.17 11.30
CA GLY A 63 8.01 9.08 11.61
C GLY A 63 8.35 8.04 12.68
N HIS A 64 9.65 7.86 12.90
CA HIS A 64 10.24 6.89 13.83
C HIS A 64 10.28 7.44 15.28
N GLN A 65 10.12 6.54 16.26
CA GLN A 65 10.22 6.82 17.70
C GLN A 65 9.32 7.97 18.22
N HIS A 66 8.11 8.10 17.68
CA HIS A 66 7.15 9.11 18.12
C HIS A 66 6.77 8.91 19.60
N PRO A 67 7.04 9.88 20.49
CA PRO A 67 6.97 9.66 21.94
C PRO A 67 5.55 9.30 22.43
N LYS A 68 4.51 9.94 21.88
CA LYS A 68 3.11 9.63 22.22
C LYS A 68 2.72 8.19 21.83
N LEU A 69 3.22 7.69 20.70
CA LEU A 69 2.90 6.35 20.22
C LEU A 69 3.63 5.28 21.06
N VAL A 70 4.90 5.52 21.38
CA VAL A 70 5.69 4.65 22.26
C VAL A 70 5.06 4.57 23.65
N ALA A 71 4.65 5.70 24.22
CA ALA A 71 3.98 5.74 25.52
C ALA A 71 2.67 4.93 25.52
N ALA A 72 1.83 5.06 24.49
CA ALA A 72 0.59 4.30 24.37
C ALA A 72 0.82 2.78 24.29
N ILE A 73 1.88 2.34 23.60
CA ILE A 73 2.27 0.93 23.56
C ILE A 73 2.69 0.46 24.95
N GLN A 74 3.53 1.21 25.66
CA GLN A 74 3.99 0.85 27.01
C GLN A 74 2.83 0.76 28.01
N GLU A 75 1.92 1.73 27.99
CA GLU A 75 0.75 1.76 28.86
C GLU A 75 -0.18 0.57 28.61
N GLN A 76 -0.48 0.29 27.33
CA GLN A 76 -1.32 -0.86 27.00
C GLN A 76 -0.65 -2.18 27.37
N ALA A 77 0.66 -2.33 27.17
CA ALA A 77 1.40 -3.53 27.55
C ALA A 77 1.36 -3.77 29.07
N ALA A 78 1.47 -2.71 29.88
CA ALA A 78 1.40 -2.78 31.33
C ALA A 78 0.01 -3.17 31.85
N ARG A 79 -1.05 -2.83 31.10
CA ARG A 79 -2.45 -3.06 31.47
C ARG A 79 -3.02 -4.38 30.95
N LEU A 80 -2.91 -4.62 29.65
CA LEU A 80 -3.40 -5.82 28.96
C LEU A 80 -2.62 -5.99 27.64
N CYS A 81 -1.56 -6.79 27.69
CA CYS A 81 -0.76 -7.06 26.51
C CYS A 81 -1.55 -7.84 25.45
N THR A 82 -2.24 -8.92 25.83
CA THR A 82 -2.98 -9.76 24.89
C THR A 82 -4.20 -10.42 25.52
N ILE A 83 -5.21 -10.72 24.70
CA ILE A 83 -6.40 -11.50 25.05
C ILE A 83 -6.97 -12.13 23.77
N ALA A 84 -7.64 -13.27 23.89
CA ALA A 84 -8.26 -13.93 22.74
C ALA A 84 -9.34 -13.04 22.07
N PRO A 85 -9.47 -13.05 20.73
CA PRO A 85 -10.33 -12.15 19.98
C PRO A 85 -11.83 -12.32 20.26
N ILE A 86 -12.23 -13.43 20.87
CA ILE A 86 -13.63 -13.65 21.29
C ILE A 86 -14.08 -12.68 22.39
N HIS A 87 -13.16 -12.12 23.17
CA HIS A 87 -13.47 -11.18 24.23
C HIS A 87 -13.42 -9.75 23.71
N ALA A 88 -14.33 -8.91 24.19
CA ALA A 88 -14.23 -7.47 23.99
C ALA A 88 -13.08 -6.88 24.80
N ASN A 89 -12.46 -5.82 24.25
CA ASN A 89 -11.52 -4.97 24.96
C ASN A 89 -11.65 -3.55 24.41
N ASP A 90 -11.36 -2.56 25.26
CA ASP A 90 -11.50 -1.14 24.96
C ASP A 90 -10.60 -0.67 23.81
N ALA A 91 -9.32 -1.07 23.78
CA ALA A 91 -8.38 -0.66 22.74
C ALA A 91 -8.88 -1.07 21.33
N ARG A 92 -9.35 -2.32 21.18
CA ARG A 92 -9.90 -2.80 19.90
C ARG A 92 -11.21 -2.12 19.55
N SER A 93 -12.11 -1.96 20.50
CA SER A 93 -13.40 -1.30 20.28
C SER A 93 -13.22 0.17 19.89
N GLU A 94 -12.31 0.86 20.54
CA GLU A 94 -12.01 2.27 20.27
C GLU A 94 -11.27 2.45 18.94
N ALA A 95 -10.29 1.59 18.62
CA ALA A 95 -9.66 1.59 17.31
C ALA A 95 -10.70 1.39 16.19
N ALA A 96 -11.63 0.46 16.37
CA ALA A 96 -12.69 0.23 15.39
C ALA A 96 -13.58 1.46 15.22
N ARG A 97 -14.05 2.07 16.33
CA ARG A 97 -14.88 3.29 16.33
C ARG A 97 -14.17 4.44 15.60
N LEU A 98 -12.92 4.71 15.94
CA LEU A 98 -12.15 5.79 15.32
C LEU A 98 -11.94 5.54 13.81
N ILE A 99 -11.64 4.31 13.41
CA ILE A 99 -11.44 3.96 11.99
C ILE A 99 -12.74 4.18 11.19
N VAL A 100 -13.89 3.71 11.67
CA VAL A 100 -15.16 3.82 10.93
C VAL A 100 -15.67 5.26 10.84
N GLU A 101 -15.44 6.08 11.86
CA GLU A 101 -15.78 7.51 11.84
C GLU A 101 -15.05 8.32 10.75
N ARG A 102 -13.93 7.78 10.26
CA ARG A 102 -13.10 8.40 9.21
C ARG A 102 -13.31 7.76 7.84
N ALA A 103 -14.02 6.63 7.79
CA ALA A 103 -14.35 5.94 6.55
C ALA A 103 -15.53 6.63 5.84
N PRO A 104 -15.63 6.56 4.50
CA PRO A 104 -16.74 7.16 3.77
C PRO A 104 -18.05 6.34 3.92
N GLY A 105 -19.19 7.02 3.79
CA GLY A 105 -20.50 6.38 3.64
C GLY A 105 -20.93 5.50 4.81
N ASP A 106 -21.28 4.24 4.54
CA ASP A 106 -21.85 3.28 5.51
C ASP A 106 -20.86 2.20 5.97
N LEU A 107 -19.56 2.47 5.84
CA LEU A 107 -18.44 1.61 6.27
C LEU A 107 -18.32 1.59 7.81
N ASN A 108 -19.22 0.85 8.47
CA ASN A 108 -19.48 0.94 9.92
C ASN A 108 -18.84 -0.17 10.77
N MET A 109 -18.16 -1.16 10.16
CA MET A 109 -17.59 -2.30 10.89
C MET A 109 -16.14 -2.55 10.50
N VAL A 110 -15.33 -3.02 11.44
CA VAL A 110 -13.93 -3.41 11.19
C VAL A 110 -13.70 -4.88 11.51
N PHE A 111 -13.15 -5.61 10.55
CA PHE A 111 -12.55 -6.92 10.79
C PHE A 111 -11.03 -6.77 10.80
N PHE A 112 -10.39 -7.00 11.95
CA PHE A 112 -8.95 -6.82 12.10
C PHE A 112 -8.13 -8.02 11.62
N THR A 113 -6.98 -7.74 11.03
CA THR A 113 -5.94 -8.70 10.61
C THR A 113 -4.57 -8.24 11.13
N ASN A 114 -3.50 -8.99 10.85
CA ASN A 114 -2.13 -8.59 11.23
C ASN A 114 -1.44 -7.77 10.14
N GLY A 115 -2.06 -7.62 8.97
CA GLY A 115 -1.54 -6.83 7.86
C GLY A 115 -2.36 -6.91 6.59
N GLY A 116 -1.87 -6.24 5.54
CA GLY A 116 -2.60 -6.02 4.30
C GLY A 116 -2.92 -7.28 3.51
N ALA A 117 -2.00 -8.24 3.42
CA ALA A 117 -2.24 -9.48 2.67
C ALA A 117 -3.41 -10.30 3.27
N GLU A 118 -3.50 -10.38 4.60
CA GLU A 118 -4.62 -11.03 5.27
C GLU A 118 -5.92 -10.24 5.14
N ALA A 119 -5.85 -8.89 5.11
CA ALA A 119 -7.01 -8.04 4.85
C ALA A 119 -7.58 -8.35 3.45
N THR A 120 -6.72 -8.39 2.44
CA THR A 120 -7.06 -8.79 1.07
C THR A 120 -7.76 -10.16 1.01
N GLU A 121 -7.21 -11.19 1.66
CA GLU A 121 -7.80 -12.54 1.69
C GLU A 121 -9.20 -12.54 2.29
N ASN A 122 -9.41 -11.77 3.36
CA ASN A 122 -10.70 -11.68 4.03
C ASN A 122 -11.70 -10.83 3.25
N ALA A 123 -11.26 -9.74 2.60
CA ALA A 123 -12.13 -8.89 1.79
C ALA A 123 -12.70 -9.65 0.59
N ILE A 124 -11.87 -10.39 -0.16
CA ILE A 124 -12.38 -11.23 -1.26
C ILE A 124 -13.30 -12.36 -0.77
N ARG A 125 -13.05 -12.89 0.43
CA ARG A 125 -13.91 -13.91 1.04
C ARG A 125 -15.27 -13.33 1.40
N MET A 126 -15.30 -12.16 2.02
CA MET A 126 -16.54 -11.44 2.33
C MET A 126 -17.33 -11.17 1.05
N ALA A 127 -16.69 -10.64 0.00
CA ALA A 127 -17.35 -10.36 -1.26
C ALA A 127 -17.96 -11.61 -1.91
N ARG A 128 -17.20 -12.73 -1.95
CA ARG A 128 -17.68 -14.01 -2.50
C ARG A 128 -18.86 -14.57 -1.72
N LEU A 129 -18.78 -14.56 -0.38
CA LEU A 129 -19.84 -15.08 0.47
C LEU A 129 -21.09 -14.19 0.49
N HIS A 130 -20.91 -12.88 0.34
CA HIS A 130 -21.99 -11.89 0.24
C HIS A 130 -22.78 -12.04 -1.07
N THR A 131 -22.06 -12.11 -2.18
CA THR A 131 -22.68 -12.13 -3.52
C THR A 131 -23.08 -13.53 -3.98
N GLY A 132 -22.48 -14.59 -3.41
CA GLY A 132 -22.57 -15.96 -3.93
C GLY A 132 -21.79 -16.17 -5.23
N ARG A 133 -21.01 -15.18 -5.67
CA ARG A 133 -20.21 -15.19 -6.90
C ARG A 133 -18.75 -15.50 -6.57
N HIS A 134 -17.94 -15.86 -7.57
CA HIS A 134 -16.59 -16.38 -7.31
C HIS A 134 -15.46 -15.56 -7.94
N LYS A 135 -15.70 -14.88 -9.06
CA LYS A 135 -14.62 -14.16 -9.76
C LYS A 135 -14.29 -12.85 -9.07
N VAL A 136 -13.01 -12.48 -9.08
CA VAL A 136 -12.49 -11.19 -8.60
C VAL A 136 -11.67 -10.57 -9.72
N LEU A 137 -12.00 -9.34 -10.09
CA LEU A 137 -11.24 -8.56 -11.07
C LEU A 137 -10.25 -7.64 -10.34
N THR A 138 -9.04 -7.58 -10.87
CA THR A 138 -7.92 -6.74 -10.37
C THR A 138 -7.15 -6.20 -11.56
N THR A 139 -6.35 -5.16 -11.38
CA THR A 139 -5.60 -4.57 -12.49
C THR A 139 -4.23 -5.23 -12.69
N TYR A 140 -3.71 -5.22 -13.91
CA TYR A 140 -2.27 -5.30 -14.13
C TYR A 140 -1.58 -4.09 -13.46
N ARG A 141 -0.33 -4.26 -13.06
CA ARG A 141 0.44 -3.26 -12.29
C ARG A 141 -0.12 -3.00 -10.88
N SER A 142 -0.90 -3.91 -10.28
CA SER A 142 -1.30 -3.80 -8.87
C SER A 142 -0.45 -4.65 -7.94
N TYR A 143 -0.50 -4.37 -6.63
CA TYR A 143 0.03 -5.23 -5.58
C TYR A 143 -0.94 -5.34 -4.40
N HIS A 144 -1.37 -6.56 -4.08
CA HIS A 144 -2.38 -6.80 -3.04
C HIS A 144 -1.90 -7.73 -1.92
N GLY A 145 -0.59 -8.03 -1.88
CA GLY A 145 0.03 -8.85 -0.83
C GLY A 145 0.71 -10.12 -1.34
N ALA A 146 1.19 -10.93 -0.41
CA ALA A 146 2.08 -12.07 -0.69
C ALA A 146 1.65 -13.41 -0.05
N THR A 147 0.45 -13.50 0.54
CA THR A 147 -0.14 -14.79 0.92
C THR A 147 -0.64 -15.52 -0.32
N GLY A 148 -0.96 -16.81 -0.19
CA GLY A 148 -1.30 -17.68 -1.33
C GLY A 148 -2.43 -17.18 -2.24
N GLY A 149 -3.46 -16.52 -1.70
CA GLY A 149 -4.54 -15.89 -2.48
C GLY A 149 -4.24 -14.42 -2.81
N ALA A 150 -3.69 -13.66 -1.87
CA ALA A 150 -3.35 -12.25 -2.09
C ALA A 150 -2.33 -12.04 -3.22
N ILE A 151 -1.35 -12.92 -3.35
CA ILE A 151 -0.36 -12.85 -4.42
C ILE A 151 -0.99 -13.10 -5.80
N GLN A 152 -2.10 -13.85 -5.87
CA GLN A 152 -2.82 -14.05 -7.13
C GLN A 152 -3.57 -12.81 -7.57
N LEU A 153 -3.96 -11.95 -6.61
CA LEU A 153 -4.58 -10.65 -6.86
C LEU A 153 -3.54 -9.60 -7.31
N THR A 154 -2.25 -9.78 -7.02
CA THR A 154 -1.18 -8.92 -7.53
C THR A 154 -1.08 -8.98 -9.07
N GLY A 155 -0.98 -7.81 -9.71
CA GLY A 155 -0.93 -7.63 -11.16
C GLY A 155 0.48 -7.50 -11.74
N ASP A 156 1.51 -7.90 -10.99
CA ASP A 156 2.93 -7.75 -11.35
C ASP A 156 3.71 -9.09 -11.30
N PRO A 157 4.98 -9.11 -11.79
CA PRO A 157 5.82 -10.31 -11.89
C PRO A 157 6.03 -11.09 -10.60
N ARG A 158 5.84 -10.50 -9.42
CA ARG A 158 5.96 -11.22 -8.13
C ARG A 158 4.92 -12.34 -8.02
N ARG A 159 3.84 -12.29 -8.81
CA ARG A 159 2.82 -13.35 -8.88
C ARG A 159 3.31 -14.63 -9.55
N TRP A 160 4.13 -14.54 -10.59
CA TRP A 160 4.43 -15.68 -11.47
C TRP A 160 4.99 -16.92 -10.76
N PRO A 161 5.93 -16.79 -9.80
CA PRO A 161 6.46 -17.96 -9.08
C PRO A 161 5.43 -18.66 -8.18
N SER A 162 4.30 -18.00 -7.89
CA SER A 162 3.21 -18.53 -7.07
C SER A 162 2.08 -19.15 -7.91
N GLU A 163 2.26 -19.30 -9.22
CA GLU A 163 1.28 -19.94 -10.10
C GLU A 163 1.48 -21.46 -10.20
N PRO A 164 0.40 -22.26 -10.36
CA PRO A 164 -1.01 -21.86 -10.41
C PRO A 164 -1.58 -21.50 -9.03
N GLY A 165 -2.53 -20.56 -9.02
CA GLY A 165 -3.16 -20.04 -7.80
C GLY A 165 -4.63 -20.41 -7.60
N ILE A 166 -5.30 -19.66 -6.74
CA ILE A 166 -6.76 -19.75 -6.57
C ILE A 166 -7.48 -19.43 -7.90
N PRO A 167 -8.54 -20.16 -8.26
CA PRO A 167 -9.29 -19.89 -9.48
C PRO A 167 -10.11 -18.61 -9.37
N GLY A 168 -10.53 -18.08 -10.53
CA GLY A 168 -11.44 -16.94 -10.61
C GLY A 168 -10.80 -15.61 -10.26
N VAL A 169 -9.51 -15.42 -10.53
CA VAL A 169 -8.88 -14.09 -10.47
C VAL A 169 -8.58 -13.64 -11.90
N ILE A 170 -9.21 -12.54 -12.31
CA ILE A 170 -9.09 -12.00 -13.67
C ILE A 170 -8.33 -10.67 -13.61
N LYS A 171 -7.44 -10.45 -14.58
CA LYS A 171 -6.69 -9.21 -14.74
C LYS A 171 -7.22 -8.40 -15.91
N PHE A 172 -7.29 -7.08 -15.72
CA PHE A 172 -7.57 -6.13 -16.79
C PHE A 172 -6.58 -4.95 -16.71
N TRP A 173 -6.49 -4.16 -17.76
CA TRP A 173 -5.61 -2.98 -17.75
C TRP A 173 -6.29 -1.81 -17.03
N GLY A 174 -5.56 -1.16 -16.12
CA GLY A 174 -5.96 0.11 -15.51
C GLY A 174 -5.41 1.32 -16.28
N PRO A 175 -5.89 2.54 -15.98
CA PRO A 175 -5.40 3.76 -16.60
C PRO A 175 -3.97 4.07 -16.20
N TYR A 176 -3.18 4.53 -17.16
CA TYR A 176 -1.83 5.04 -16.96
C TYR A 176 -1.50 6.04 -18.08
N PRO A 177 -1.94 7.31 -17.97
CA PRO A 177 -1.84 8.30 -19.06
C PRO A 177 -0.43 8.43 -19.67
N TYR A 178 0.62 8.35 -18.85
CA TYR A 178 2.01 8.46 -19.33
C TYR A 178 2.44 7.26 -20.23
N ARG A 179 1.85 6.07 -20.05
CA ARG A 179 2.09 4.87 -20.88
C ARG A 179 0.79 4.15 -21.19
N SER A 180 -0.16 4.90 -21.75
CA SER A 180 -1.53 4.45 -22.01
C SER A 180 -1.56 3.13 -22.79
N GLN A 181 -2.22 2.11 -22.22
CA GLN A 181 -2.56 0.87 -22.94
C GLN A 181 -3.76 1.06 -23.88
N PHE A 182 -4.40 2.22 -23.79
CA PHE A 182 -5.60 2.57 -24.53
C PHE A 182 -5.32 3.55 -25.67
N HIS A 183 -4.04 3.90 -25.91
CA HIS A 183 -3.60 4.87 -26.91
C HIS A 183 -4.29 6.23 -26.76
N SER A 184 -4.50 6.66 -25.52
CA SER A 184 -5.17 7.92 -25.18
C SER A 184 -4.23 9.11 -25.33
N GLU A 185 -4.80 10.24 -25.76
CA GLU A 185 -4.06 11.50 -25.92
C GLU A 185 -4.12 12.40 -24.68
N ASP A 186 -5.13 12.19 -23.84
CA ASP A 186 -5.41 12.97 -22.63
C ASP A 186 -6.10 12.10 -21.55
N ASP A 187 -6.27 12.66 -20.36
CA ASP A 187 -6.88 11.97 -19.22
C ASP A 187 -8.36 11.63 -19.44
N ILE A 188 -9.08 12.42 -20.25
CA ILE A 188 -10.51 12.19 -20.53
C ILE A 188 -10.65 10.93 -21.38
N GLN A 189 -9.88 10.82 -22.46
CA GLN A 189 -9.81 9.62 -23.29
C GLN A 189 -9.32 8.42 -22.49
N GLU A 190 -8.32 8.60 -21.61
CA GLU A 190 -7.81 7.53 -20.76
C GLU A 190 -8.90 6.97 -19.84
N THR A 191 -9.60 7.83 -19.11
CA THR A 191 -10.73 7.44 -18.26
C THR A 191 -11.80 6.70 -19.06
N GLN A 192 -12.26 7.27 -20.18
CA GLN A 192 -13.33 6.70 -21.00
C GLN A 192 -12.95 5.31 -21.53
N ARG A 193 -11.75 5.15 -22.08
CA ARG A 193 -11.30 3.89 -22.68
C ARG A 193 -10.96 2.84 -21.64
N ALA A 194 -10.40 3.22 -20.48
CA ALA A 194 -10.18 2.30 -19.37
C ALA A 194 -11.50 1.75 -18.81
N LEU A 195 -12.53 2.61 -18.68
CA LEU A 195 -13.87 2.18 -18.26
C LEU A 195 -14.55 1.29 -19.31
N GLN A 196 -14.40 1.62 -20.60
CA GLN A 196 -14.90 0.76 -21.68
C GLN A 196 -14.21 -0.61 -21.64
N HIS A 197 -12.89 -0.66 -21.46
CA HIS A 197 -12.15 -1.92 -21.34
C HIS A 197 -12.62 -2.77 -20.15
N LEU A 198 -12.91 -2.15 -19.01
CA LEU A 198 -13.49 -2.85 -17.86
C LEU A 198 -14.88 -3.42 -18.20
N ARG A 199 -15.75 -2.66 -18.88
CA ARG A 199 -17.06 -3.14 -19.34
C ARG A 199 -16.93 -4.31 -20.32
N ASP A 200 -16.02 -4.23 -21.28
CA ASP A 200 -15.77 -5.30 -22.25
C ASP A 200 -15.27 -6.57 -21.56
N THR A 201 -14.37 -6.42 -20.58
CA THR A 201 -13.89 -7.53 -19.76
C THR A 201 -15.04 -8.19 -18.99
N LEU A 202 -15.91 -7.39 -18.35
CA LEU A 202 -17.09 -7.90 -17.65
C LEU A 202 -18.06 -8.59 -18.60
N MET A 203 -18.31 -8.05 -19.79
CA MET A 203 -19.17 -8.64 -20.81
C MET A 203 -18.73 -10.06 -21.16
N VAL A 204 -17.41 -10.28 -21.35
CA VAL A 204 -16.86 -11.60 -21.70
C VAL A 204 -16.83 -12.54 -20.49
N GLU A 205 -16.50 -12.04 -19.31
CA GLU A 205 -16.44 -12.86 -18.08
C GLU A 205 -17.83 -13.23 -17.52
N GLY A 206 -18.86 -12.48 -17.90
CA GLY A 206 -20.21 -12.57 -17.34
C GLY A 206 -20.29 -11.86 -15.98
N PRO A 207 -20.82 -10.63 -15.90
CA PRO A 207 -20.82 -9.83 -14.67
C PRO A 207 -21.54 -10.53 -13.50
N GLN A 208 -22.53 -11.37 -13.78
CA GLN A 208 -23.24 -12.21 -12.80
C GLN A 208 -22.35 -13.24 -12.09
N THR A 209 -21.13 -13.48 -12.58
CA THR A 209 -20.15 -14.41 -11.97
C THR A 209 -19.07 -13.69 -11.15
N VAL A 210 -19.05 -12.35 -11.21
CA VAL A 210 -18.04 -11.50 -10.58
C VAL A 210 -18.53 -11.02 -9.21
N ALA A 211 -17.81 -11.42 -8.17
CA ALA A 211 -18.06 -11.02 -6.79
C ALA A 211 -17.54 -9.61 -6.50
N ALA A 212 -16.33 -9.29 -6.98
CA ALA A 212 -15.68 -8.04 -6.66
C ALA A 212 -14.79 -7.51 -7.79
N ILE A 213 -14.65 -6.18 -7.81
CA ILE A 213 -13.53 -5.46 -8.43
C ILE A 213 -12.69 -4.92 -7.28
N MET A 214 -11.39 -5.23 -7.27
CA MET A 214 -10.45 -4.77 -6.25
C MET A 214 -9.37 -3.91 -6.88
N LEU A 215 -9.21 -2.68 -6.38
CA LEU A 215 -8.26 -1.70 -6.89
C LEU A 215 -7.51 -1.04 -5.72
N GLU A 216 -6.21 -0.78 -5.90
CA GLU A 216 -5.57 0.28 -5.11
C GLU A 216 -6.13 1.63 -5.58
N SER A 217 -6.58 2.49 -4.65
CA SER A 217 -7.11 3.81 -5.00
C SER A 217 -6.05 4.67 -5.69
N VAL A 218 -4.81 4.58 -5.22
CA VAL A 218 -3.61 5.01 -5.95
C VAL A 218 -2.64 3.82 -5.95
N VAL A 219 -2.31 3.32 -7.14
CA VAL A 219 -1.40 2.16 -7.27
C VAL A 219 -0.05 2.53 -6.69
N GLY A 220 0.41 1.81 -5.68
CA GLY A 220 1.61 2.18 -4.95
C GLY A 220 2.89 1.64 -5.59
N THR A 221 3.16 0.37 -5.30
CA THR A 221 4.48 -0.24 -5.54
C THR A 221 4.90 -0.19 -7.01
N ASN A 222 3.96 -0.32 -7.94
CA ASN A 222 4.21 -0.36 -9.39
C ASN A 222 4.08 1.03 -10.05
N GLY A 223 4.51 2.09 -9.35
CA GLY A 223 4.78 3.38 -9.97
C GLY A 223 3.86 4.53 -9.61
N ILE A 224 3.17 4.53 -8.47
CA ILE A 224 2.37 5.69 -8.00
C ILE A 224 1.41 6.17 -9.10
N LEU A 225 0.53 5.26 -9.55
CA LEU A 225 -0.41 5.55 -10.64
C LEU A 225 -1.66 6.18 -10.02
N VAL A 226 -1.70 7.52 -10.07
CA VAL A 226 -2.87 8.31 -9.68
C VAL A 226 -3.94 8.14 -10.76
N PRO A 227 -5.15 7.67 -10.43
CA PRO A 227 -6.19 7.49 -11.43
C PRO A 227 -6.62 8.85 -12.00
N PRO A 228 -6.85 8.95 -13.33
CA PRO A 228 -7.37 10.16 -13.93
C PRO A 228 -8.78 10.47 -13.41
N PRO A 229 -9.22 11.75 -13.42
CA PRO A 229 -10.54 12.14 -12.94
C PRO A 229 -11.68 11.33 -13.59
N GLY A 230 -12.69 10.97 -12.79
CA GLY A 230 -13.86 10.21 -13.24
C GLY A 230 -13.65 8.70 -13.33
N TYR A 231 -12.42 8.18 -13.21
CA TYR A 231 -12.17 6.74 -13.32
C TYR A 231 -12.74 5.95 -12.14
N LEU A 232 -12.46 6.35 -10.89
CA LEU A 232 -12.97 5.61 -9.72
C LEU A 232 -14.49 5.74 -9.59
N GLU A 233 -15.04 6.91 -9.92
CA GLU A 233 -16.48 7.19 -9.99
C GLU A 233 -17.16 6.29 -11.04
N GLY A 234 -16.51 6.11 -12.19
CA GLY A 234 -16.95 5.20 -13.24
C GLY A 234 -16.90 3.73 -12.81
N VAL A 235 -15.85 3.30 -12.11
CA VAL A 235 -15.75 1.93 -11.55
C VAL A 235 -16.84 1.69 -10.52
N ARG A 236 -17.08 2.66 -9.61
CA ARG A 236 -18.19 2.60 -8.65
C ARG A 236 -19.53 2.43 -9.36
N SER A 237 -19.80 3.24 -10.38
CA SER A 237 -21.04 3.16 -11.17
C SER A 237 -21.22 1.80 -11.85
N ILE A 238 -20.13 1.22 -12.39
CA ILE A 238 -20.14 -0.13 -12.97
C ILE A 238 -20.43 -1.20 -11.91
N CYS A 239 -19.86 -1.05 -10.71
CA CYS A 239 -20.11 -1.96 -9.61
C CYS A 239 -21.57 -1.94 -9.18
N ASP A 240 -22.17 -0.74 -9.12
CA ASP A 240 -23.58 -0.56 -8.75
C ASP A 240 -24.51 -1.17 -9.80
N GLU A 241 -24.24 -0.95 -11.08
CA GLU A 241 -25.01 -1.50 -12.21
C GLU A 241 -25.08 -3.04 -12.16
N TYR A 242 -23.98 -3.72 -11.85
CA TYR A 242 -23.89 -5.18 -11.88
C TYR A 242 -24.01 -5.84 -10.50
N GLY A 243 -24.19 -5.06 -9.43
CA GLY A 243 -24.19 -5.56 -8.05
C GLY A 243 -22.87 -6.25 -7.69
N ILE A 244 -21.74 -5.72 -8.16
CA ILE A 244 -20.38 -6.17 -7.85
C ILE A 244 -19.89 -5.40 -6.62
N VAL A 245 -19.18 -6.06 -5.71
CA VAL A 245 -18.56 -5.42 -4.54
C VAL A 245 -17.33 -4.63 -5.01
N PHE A 246 -17.26 -3.33 -4.69
CA PHE A 246 -16.04 -2.56 -4.91
C PHE A 246 -15.14 -2.64 -3.66
N ILE A 247 -13.92 -3.15 -3.82
CA ILE A 247 -12.90 -3.23 -2.78
C ILE A 247 -11.81 -2.20 -3.08
N ALA A 248 -11.67 -1.20 -2.20
CA ALA A 248 -10.53 -0.28 -2.24
C ALA A 248 -9.38 -0.84 -1.38
N ASP A 249 -8.23 -1.10 -1.99
CA ASP A 249 -7.00 -1.43 -1.29
C ASP A 249 -6.28 -0.14 -0.90
N GLU A 250 -6.45 0.26 0.35
CA GLU A 250 -5.85 1.46 0.96
C GLU A 250 -4.62 1.11 1.80
N VAL A 251 -4.04 -0.09 1.63
CA VAL A 251 -2.91 -0.53 2.44
C VAL A 251 -1.72 0.44 2.35
N MET A 252 -1.43 1.00 1.18
CA MET A 252 -0.38 2.02 1.01
C MET A 252 -0.90 3.45 1.03
N SER A 253 -2.01 3.69 0.34
CA SER A 253 -2.52 5.04 0.04
C SER A 253 -3.35 5.66 1.18
N GLY A 254 -3.82 4.83 2.12
CA GLY A 254 -4.59 5.28 3.27
C GLY A 254 -3.76 5.91 4.40
N PHE A 255 -4.46 6.30 5.45
CA PHE A 255 -3.98 6.98 6.64
C PHE A 255 -3.09 8.19 6.34
N GLY A 256 -3.63 9.13 5.55
CA GLY A 256 -3.01 10.43 5.27
C GLY A 256 -1.93 10.42 4.20
N ARG A 257 -1.52 9.26 3.67
CA ARG A 257 -0.44 9.17 2.66
C ARG A 257 -0.74 10.02 1.43
N CYS A 258 -1.95 9.93 0.89
CA CYS A 258 -2.41 10.73 -0.24
C CYS A 258 -3.02 12.09 0.17
N GLY A 259 -2.90 12.48 1.44
CA GLY A 259 -3.56 13.69 1.96
C GLY A 259 -5.03 13.48 2.32
N GLU A 260 -5.50 12.24 2.46
CA GLU A 260 -6.83 11.89 2.97
C GLU A 260 -6.73 10.71 3.94
N TRP A 261 -7.72 10.50 4.81
CA TRP A 261 -7.76 9.32 5.69
C TRP A 261 -7.75 8.02 4.87
N PHE A 262 -8.52 7.97 3.79
CA PHE A 262 -8.46 6.94 2.76
C PHE A 262 -8.40 7.63 1.41
N ALA A 263 -7.44 7.27 0.55
CA ALA A 263 -7.19 8.00 -0.68
C ALA A 263 -8.43 8.07 -1.59
N VAL A 264 -9.28 7.03 -1.61
CA VAL A 264 -10.54 6.98 -2.37
C VAL A 264 -11.46 8.19 -2.11
N GLN A 265 -11.36 8.81 -0.93
CA GLN A 265 -12.12 10.01 -0.57
C GLN A 265 -11.74 11.23 -1.41
N ALA A 266 -10.53 11.28 -1.99
CA ALA A 266 -10.13 12.36 -2.89
C ALA A 266 -10.93 12.40 -4.22
N TRP A 267 -11.69 11.34 -4.50
CA TRP A 267 -12.59 11.22 -5.65
C TRP A 267 -14.08 11.15 -5.25
N ASP A 268 -14.42 11.43 -3.99
CA ASP A 268 -15.79 11.33 -3.47
C ASP A 268 -16.46 9.95 -3.70
N VAL A 269 -15.65 8.88 -3.75
CA VAL A 269 -16.13 7.51 -3.97
C VAL A 269 -16.25 6.74 -2.66
N THR A 270 -17.38 6.04 -2.48
CA THR A 270 -17.58 5.10 -1.37
C THR A 270 -17.47 3.64 -1.87
N PRO A 271 -16.41 2.90 -1.51
CA PRO A 271 -16.31 1.48 -1.78
C PRO A 271 -17.18 0.67 -0.80
N ASP A 272 -17.39 -0.62 -1.11
CA ASP A 272 -18.13 -1.52 -0.22
C ASP A 272 -17.23 -2.12 0.88
N LEU A 273 -15.93 -2.28 0.58
CA LEU A 273 -14.90 -2.76 1.50
C LEU A 273 -13.63 -1.94 1.34
N ILE A 274 -12.93 -1.65 2.44
CA ILE A 274 -11.59 -1.04 2.43
C ILE A 274 -10.59 -1.96 3.10
N CYS A 275 -9.56 -2.40 2.38
CA CYS A 275 -8.41 -3.07 2.99
C CYS A 275 -7.41 -2.02 3.51
N PHE A 276 -6.93 -2.21 4.74
CA PHE A 276 -6.01 -1.26 5.36
C PHE A 276 -4.91 -1.97 6.18
N ALA A 277 -3.74 -1.34 6.32
CA ALA A 277 -2.64 -1.75 7.19
C ALA A 277 -1.64 -0.58 7.33
N LYS A 278 -0.33 -0.87 7.43
CA LYS A 278 0.79 0.08 7.31
C LYS A 278 0.59 1.38 8.11
N GLY A 279 0.10 2.43 7.47
CA GLY A 279 -0.05 3.77 8.05
C GLY A 279 -0.97 3.83 9.28
N VAL A 280 -1.84 2.84 9.50
CA VAL A 280 -2.81 2.81 10.63
C VAL A 280 -2.17 3.10 11.99
N ASN A 281 -0.96 2.59 12.21
CA ASN A 281 -0.16 2.83 13.42
C ASN A 281 1.32 3.07 13.08
N SER A 282 1.55 3.59 11.88
CA SER A 282 2.87 3.82 11.30
C SER A 282 3.81 2.60 11.26
N GLY A 283 3.26 1.38 11.23
CA GLY A 283 4.04 0.14 11.22
C GLY A 283 4.75 -0.20 12.53
N TYR A 284 4.42 0.48 13.64
CA TYR A 284 5.06 0.21 14.94
C TYR A 284 4.70 -1.17 15.49
N LEU A 285 3.49 -1.65 15.17
CA LEU A 285 3.02 -2.98 15.50
C LEU A 285 2.25 -3.58 14.31
N PRO A 286 2.36 -4.89 14.04
CA PRO A 286 1.57 -5.53 12.99
C PRO A 286 0.07 -5.32 13.21
N LEU A 287 -0.58 -4.65 12.25
CA LEU A 287 -2.01 -4.41 12.24
C LEU A 287 -2.49 -4.18 10.81
N GLY A 288 -3.65 -4.75 10.51
CA GLY A 288 -4.43 -4.40 9.35
C GLY A 288 -5.90 -4.68 9.59
N GLY A 289 -6.69 -4.59 8.54
CA GLY A 289 -8.08 -5.00 8.60
C GLY A 289 -8.86 -4.67 7.34
N VAL A 290 -10.15 -4.98 7.41
CA VAL A 290 -11.15 -4.66 6.41
C VAL A 290 -12.18 -3.76 7.09
N ILE A 291 -12.42 -2.57 6.55
CA ILE A 291 -13.59 -1.75 6.88
C ILE A 291 -14.74 -2.21 5.99
N ILE A 292 -15.91 -2.41 6.57
CA ILE A 292 -17.01 -3.19 5.98
C ILE A 292 -18.27 -2.34 5.96
N SER A 293 -18.90 -2.21 4.78
CA SER A 293 -20.20 -1.57 4.64
C SER A 293 -21.27 -2.31 5.45
N GLN A 294 -22.29 -1.58 5.88
CA GLN A 294 -23.38 -2.16 6.67
C GLN A 294 -24.05 -3.33 5.92
N ARG A 295 -24.25 -3.19 4.61
CA ARG A 295 -24.84 -4.22 3.74
C ARG A 295 -24.07 -5.54 3.77
N ILE A 296 -22.74 -5.51 3.73
CA ILE A 296 -21.92 -6.73 3.78
C ILE A 296 -21.87 -7.28 5.20
N ALA A 297 -21.74 -6.41 6.21
CA ALA A 297 -21.79 -6.81 7.61
C ALA A 297 -23.10 -7.55 7.95
N ASP A 298 -24.24 -7.07 7.42
CA ASP A 298 -25.56 -7.66 7.64
C ASP A 298 -25.69 -9.09 7.11
N THR A 299 -24.89 -9.46 6.10
CA THR A 299 -24.87 -10.86 5.60
C THR A 299 -24.37 -11.85 6.65
N PHE A 300 -23.55 -11.37 7.59
CA PHE A 300 -22.97 -12.18 8.66
C PHE A 300 -23.62 -11.89 10.03
N ARG A 301 -24.75 -11.16 10.05
CA ARG A 301 -25.48 -10.85 11.29
C ARG A 301 -25.98 -12.11 12.00
N GLU A 302 -26.55 -13.04 11.23
CA GLU A 302 -27.06 -14.33 11.73
C GLU A 302 -26.30 -15.53 11.17
N ARG A 303 -25.33 -15.28 10.28
CA ARG A 303 -24.48 -16.29 9.64
C ARG A 303 -23.05 -16.12 10.09
N GLN A 304 -22.43 -17.18 10.60
CA GLN A 304 -21.01 -17.14 10.95
C GLN A 304 -20.13 -16.79 9.73
N PHE A 305 -19.26 -15.79 9.89
CA PHE A 305 -18.19 -15.54 8.94
C PHE A 305 -17.10 -16.61 9.10
N PRO A 306 -16.75 -17.38 8.04
CA PRO A 306 -15.73 -18.41 8.12
C PRO A 306 -14.33 -17.80 7.96
N GLY A 307 -13.93 -16.94 8.89
CA GLY A 307 -12.60 -16.32 8.93
C GLY A 307 -12.26 -15.82 10.34
N GLY A 308 -10.97 -15.86 10.67
CA GLY A 308 -10.48 -15.48 11.99
C GLY A 308 -8.97 -15.71 12.10
N LEU A 309 -8.34 -14.98 13.03
CA LEU A 309 -6.92 -15.06 13.31
C LEU A 309 -6.71 -15.02 14.84
N THR A 310 -5.71 -15.72 15.35
CA THR A 310 -5.38 -15.71 16.79
C THR A 310 -5.16 -14.30 17.34
N TYR A 311 -4.51 -13.44 16.54
CA TYR A 311 -4.15 -12.06 16.93
C TYR A 311 -5.06 -10.99 16.32
N SER A 312 -6.23 -11.37 15.79
CA SER A 312 -7.19 -10.41 15.23
C SER A 312 -7.58 -9.34 16.26
N GLY A 313 -7.22 -8.10 15.98
CA GLY A 313 -7.48 -6.96 16.85
C GLY A 313 -6.69 -7.04 18.17
N HIS A 314 -5.40 -7.39 18.07
CA HIS A 314 -4.48 -7.48 19.20
C HIS A 314 -4.51 -6.17 20.03
N PRO A 315 -4.78 -6.21 21.35
CA PRO A 315 -4.98 -4.99 22.16
C PRO A 315 -3.84 -3.98 22.05
N LEU A 316 -2.59 -4.47 22.09
CA LEU A 316 -1.40 -3.62 21.95
C LEU A 316 -1.33 -2.87 20.61
N ALA A 317 -1.67 -3.55 19.50
CA ALA A 317 -1.64 -2.97 18.17
C ALA A 317 -2.83 -2.02 17.95
N CYS A 318 -3.99 -2.33 18.51
CA CYS A 318 -5.15 -1.44 18.48
C CYS A 318 -4.92 -0.17 19.30
N ALA A 319 -4.29 -0.26 20.48
CA ALA A 319 -3.94 0.92 21.27
C ALA A 319 -2.96 1.84 20.53
N SER A 320 -1.98 1.28 19.80
CA SER A 320 -1.11 2.10 18.96
C SER A 320 -1.87 2.73 17.78
N ALA A 321 -2.87 2.05 17.20
CA ALA A 321 -3.74 2.67 16.19
C ALA A 321 -4.56 3.84 16.75
N VAL A 322 -5.14 3.71 17.95
CA VAL A 322 -5.85 4.80 18.64
C VAL A 322 -4.92 6.00 18.83
N ALA A 323 -3.73 5.78 19.39
CA ALA A 323 -2.76 6.85 19.60
C ALA A 323 -2.27 7.48 18.29
N SER A 324 -2.06 6.67 17.24
CA SER A 324 -1.72 7.15 15.89
C SER A 324 -2.80 8.08 15.36
N ILE A 325 -4.07 7.66 15.37
CA ILE A 325 -5.18 8.50 14.89
C ILE A 325 -5.27 9.82 15.65
N ASN A 326 -5.09 9.80 16.98
CA ASN A 326 -5.07 11.03 17.78
C ASN A 326 -3.89 11.94 17.42
N ILE A 327 -2.70 11.38 17.20
CA ILE A 327 -1.53 12.15 16.71
C ILE A 327 -1.83 12.81 15.37
N PHE A 328 -2.46 12.08 14.44
CA PHE A 328 -2.85 12.62 13.14
C PHE A 328 -3.73 13.86 13.26
N GLU A 329 -4.67 13.86 14.21
CA GLU A 329 -5.60 14.98 14.45
C GLU A 329 -4.94 16.12 15.21
N GLU A 330 -4.28 15.81 16.33
CA GLU A 330 -3.63 16.81 17.20
C GLU A 330 -2.52 17.59 16.49
N GLU A 331 -1.78 16.93 15.59
CA GLU A 331 -0.60 17.48 14.93
C GLU A 331 -0.87 17.87 13.46
N GLY A 332 -2.11 17.74 13.00
CA GLY A 332 -2.53 18.16 11.66
C GLY A 332 -1.78 17.42 10.54
N ILE A 333 -1.51 16.12 10.71
CA ILE A 333 -0.62 15.35 9.82
C ILE A 333 -1.16 15.29 8.38
N ILE A 334 -2.48 15.16 8.20
CA ILE A 334 -3.10 15.12 6.87
C ILE A 334 -2.95 16.46 6.15
N ASP A 335 -3.21 17.57 6.84
CA ASP A 335 -3.05 18.92 6.28
C ASP A 335 -1.59 19.19 5.94
N HIS A 336 -0.67 18.75 6.78
CA HIS A 336 0.75 18.82 6.50
C HIS A 336 1.13 17.98 5.27
N ALA A 337 0.59 16.77 5.10
CA ALA A 337 0.83 15.96 3.91
C ALA A 337 0.29 16.61 2.63
N ARG A 338 -0.90 17.24 2.67
CA ARG A 338 -1.43 18.03 1.55
C ARG A 338 -0.54 19.22 1.22
N HIS A 339 -0.12 19.98 2.23
CA HIS A 339 0.78 21.12 2.08
C HIS A 339 2.11 20.71 1.46
N LEU A 340 2.79 19.70 2.02
CA LEU A 340 4.04 19.19 1.47
C LEU A 340 3.89 18.73 0.02
N GLY A 341 2.83 17.98 -0.30
CA GLY A 341 2.57 17.50 -1.64
C GLY A 341 2.42 18.62 -2.67
N ARG A 342 1.54 19.58 -2.37
CA ARG A 342 1.17 20.67 -3.27
C ARG A 342 2.26 21.74 -3.39
N ASP A 343 2.85 22.13 -2.26
CA ASP A 343 3.65 23.35 -2.17
C ASP A 343 5.17 23.07 -2.15
N VAL A 344 5.59 21.82 -1.92
CA VAL A 344 7.00 21.44 -1.83
C VAL A 344 7.36 20.32 -2.81
N ILE A 345 6.87 19.10 -2.58
CA ILE A 345 7.29 17.90 -3.32
C ILE A 345 6.94 18.03 -4.81
N GLY A 346 5.68 18.33 -5.13
CA GLY A 346 5.24 18.49 -6.52
C GLY A 346 6.07 19.52 -7.29
N PRO A 347 6.15 20.78 -6.82
CA PRO A 347 6.95 21.82 -7.48
C PRO A 347 8.43 21.48 -7.63
N GLU A 348 9.07 20.91 -6.60
CA GLU A 348 10.49 20.54 -6.68
C GLU A 348 10.75 19.37 -7.64
N LEU A 349 9.83 18.39 -7.70
CA LEU A 349 9.91 17.31 -8.67
C LEU A 349 9.68 17.81 -10.11
N GLN A 350 8.80 18.79 -10.33
CA GLN A 350 8.64 19.41 -11.65
C GLN A 350 9.91 20.15 -12.09
N LYS A 351 10.55 20.91 -11.20
CA LYS A 351 11.86 21.53 -11.48
C LYS A 351 12.93 20.48 -11.83
N LEU A 352 12.92 19.34 -11.13
CA LEU A 352 13.83 18.24 -11.44
C LEU A 352 13.54 17.63 -12.81
N LYS A 353 12.25 17.45 -13.15
CA LYS A 353 11.79 17.03 -14.49
C LYS A 353 12.18 18.04 -15.56
N GLU A 354 12.17 19.34 -15.32
CA GLU A 354 12.66 20.31 -16.31
C GLU A 354 14.18 20.22 -16.48
N LYS A 355 14.92 20.07 -15.38
CA LYS A 355 16.39 20.15 -15.35
C LYS A 355 17.11 18.91 -15.87
N HIS A 356 16.61 17.70 -15.57
CA HIS A 356 17.41 16.48 -15.76
C HIS A 356 16.85 15.55 -16.85
N PRO A 357 17.53 15.35 -18.00
CA PRO A 357 16.98 14.68 -19.18
C PRO A 357 16.41 13.28 -18.92
N SER A 358 17.01 12.51 -18.01
CA SER A 358 16.54 11.16 -17.66
C SER A 358 15.23 11.12 -16.86
N VAL A 359 14.72 12.25 -16.36
CA VAL A 359 13.41 12.31 -15.69
C VAL A 359 12.33 12.45 -16.76
N GLY A 360 11.60 11.38 -17.01
CA GLY A 360 10.53 11.32 -18.01
C GLY A 360 9.21 11.80 -17.46
N ASP A 361 8.90 11.43 -16.23
CA ASP A 361 7.66 11.82 -15.55
C ASP A 361 7.83 11.96 -14.04
N VAL A 362 6.98 12.81 -13.45
CA VAL A 362 6.80 12.93 -12.00
C VAL A 362 5.32 13.03 -11.71
N ARG A 363 4.85 12.23 -10.77
CA ARG A 363 3.43 12.12 -10.45
C ARG A 363 3.23 11.70 -9.00
N GLY A 364 2.10 12.10 -8.44
CA GLY A 364 1.78 11.82 -7.05
C GLY A 364 0.70 12.74 -6.49
N ILE A 365 0.28 12.43 -5.27
CA ILE A 365 -0.68 13.19 -4.48
C ILE A 365 -0.32 13.04 -3.00
N GLY A 366 -0.58 14.07 -2.19
CA GLY A 366 -0.12 14.13 -0.80
C GLY A 366 1.40 13.94 -0.71
N VAL A 367 1.85 12.96 0.08
CA VAL A 367 3.27 12.59 0.20
C VAL A 367 3.56 11.22 -0.43
N PHE A 368 2.84 10.92 -1.52
CA PHE A 368 3.01 9.70 -2.30
C PHE A 368 3.37 10.03 -3.75
N TRP A 369 4.66 9.98 -4.07
CA TRP A 369 5.22 10.48 -5.33
C TRP A 369 6.20 9.50 -5.96
N ALA A 370 6.21 9.48 -7.29
CA ALA A 370 7.20 8.78 -8.10
C ALA A 370 7.98 9.73 -9.00
N ILE A 371 9.23 9.37 -9.24
CA ILE A 371 10.05 9.87 -10.35
C ILE A 371 10.24 8.70 -11.29
N GLU A 372 9.79 8.85 -12.53
CA GLU A 372 9.99 7.84 -13.56
C GLU A 372 11.14 8.21 -14.48
N LEU A 373 12.07 7.26 -14.66
CA LEU A 373 13.28 7.47 -15.42
C LEU A 373 13.20 6.86 -16.82
N VAL A 374 13.66 7.63 -17.80
CA VAL A 374 13.65 7.28 -19.23
C VAL A 374 15.03 7.53 -19.85
N LYS A 375 15.30 6.85 -20.97
CA LYS A 375 16.46 7.16 -21.83
C LYS A 375 16.18 8.38 -22.70
N ASP A 376 14.94 8.52 -23.15
CA ASP A 376 14.49 9.60 -24.03
C ASP A 376 13.06 10.01 -23.67
N ARG A 377 12.80 11.31 -23.59
CA ARG A 377 11.48 11.86 -23.19
C ARG A 377 10.44 11.85 -24.29
N ALA A 378 10.88 11.96 -25.55
CA ALA A 378 9.97 11.97 -26.69
C ALA A 378 9.44 10.55 -26.95
N THR A 379 10.31 9.54 -26.90
CA THR A 379 9.91 8.14 -27.06
C THR A 379 9.35 7.53 -25.77
N ARG A 380 9.67 8.15 -24.62
CA ARG A 380 9.41 7.64 -23.27
C ARG A 380 10.07 6.28 -23.02
N GLU A 381 11.11 5.89 -23.76
CA GLU A 381 11.78 4.59 -23.55
C GLU A 381 12.27 4.47 -22.09
N PRO A 382 11.84 3.46 -21.32
CA PRO A 382 12.26 3.28 -19.93
C PRO A 382 13.79 3.21 -19.78
N LEU A 383 14.34 3.76 -18.69
CA LEU A 383 15.78 3.71 -18.42
C LEU A 383 16.28 2.25 -18.36
N VAL A 384 15.50 1.38 -17.74
CA VAL A 384 15.69 -0.07 -17.71
C VAL A 384 14.38 -0.77 -18.11
N PRO A 385 14.42 -1.97 -18.70
CA PRO A 385 13.21 -2.72 -19.01
C PRO A 385 12.31 -2.99 -17.79
N PHE A 386 11.01 -3.18 -18.03
CA PHE A 386 10.09 -3.64 -16.99
C PHE A 386 10.59 -4.95 -16.39
N ASN A 387 10.63 -5.04 -15.05
CA ASN A 387 11.15 -6.18 -14.31
C ASN A 387 12.62 -6.55 -14.64
N ALA A 388 13.45 -5.57 -15.00
CA ALA A 388 14.86 -5.79 -15.25
C ALA A 388 15.58 -6.42 -14.04
N ALA A 389 16.51 -7.34 -14.32
CA ALA A 389 17.38 -7.97 -13.34
C ALA A 389 18.82 -8.05 -13.89
N GLY A 390 19.78 -8.30 -13.00
CA GLY A 390 21.19 -8.41 -13.38
C GLY A 390 21.70 -7.15 -14.09
N GLU A 391 22.44 -7.34 -15.19
CA GLU A 391 23.05 -6.26 -15.97
C GLU A 391 22.02 -5.23 -16.49
N ALA A 392 20.84 -5.68 -16.91
CA ALA A 392 19.79 -4.79 -17.39
C ALA A 392 19.28 -3.81 -16.32
N ASN A 393 19.44 -4.13 -15.03
CA ASN A 393 19.06 -3.27 -13.91
C ASN A 393 20.23 -2.47 -13.32
N ALA A 394 21.46 -2.64 -13.85
CA ALA A 394 22.65 -1.99 -13.32
C ALA A 394 22.53 -0.45 -13.19
N PRO A 395 21.91 0.29 -14.15
CA PRO A 395 21.74 1.74 -14.01
C PRO A 395 20.92 2.15 -12.77
N MET A 396 19.88 1.39 -12.45
CA MET A 396 19.08 1.64 -11.25
C MET A 396 19.87 1.29 -9.99
N VAL A 397 20.59 0.16 -9.98
CA VAL A 397 21.46 -0.21 -8.84
C VAL A 397 22.50 0.88 -8.55
N GLU A 398 23.12 1.44 -9.60
CA GLU A 398 24.08 2.54 -9.47
C GLU A 398 23.42 3.80 -8.88
N LEU A 399 22.26 4.20 -9.41
CA LEU A 399 21.50 5.35 -8.89
C LEU A 399 21.16 5.18 -7.40
N ILE A 400 20.69 4.00 -7.00
CA ILE A 400 20.32 3.75 -5.60
C ILE A 400 21.55 3.67 -4.70
N GLY A 401 22.65 3.09 -5.19
CA GLY A 401 23.94 3.18 -4.53
C GLY A 401 24.38 4.63 -4.31
N ALA A 402 24.24 5.47 -5.33
CA ALA A 402 24.57 6.89 -5.30
C ALA A 402 23.69 7.71 -4.32
N CYS A 403 22.38 7.41 -4.24
CA CYS A 403 21.48 7.99 -3.23
C CYS A 403 21.90 7.60 -1.81
N LYS A 404 22.08 6.30 -1.57
CA LYS A 404 22.47 5.77 -0.25
C LYS A 404 23.85 6.25 0.18
N ALA A 405 24.80 6.38 -0.74
CA ALA A 405 26.11 6.95 -0.48
C ALA A 405 26.01 8.39 0.07
N ARG A 406 25.02 9.16 -0.40
CA ARG A 406 24.75 10.55 0.01
C ARG A 406 23.76 10.68 1.17
N GLY A 407 23.38 9.57 1.82
CA GLY A 407 22.47 9.59 2.97
C GLY A 407 21.00 9.76 2.60
N LEU A 408 20.59 9.41 1.38
CA LEU A 408 19.17 9.33 0.98
C LEU A 408 18.77 7.87 0.79
N TRP A 409 17.66 7.45 1.40
CA TRP A 409 17.14 6.09 1.26
C TRP A 409 15.84 6.08 0.46
N PRO A 410 15.90 5.80 -0.85
CA PRO A 410 14.72 5.80 -1.71
C PRO A 410 14.00 4.45 -1.68
N PHE A 411 12.70 4.47 -1.98
CA PHE A 411 11.98 3.27 -2.42
C PHE A 411 12.16 3.13 -3.93
N THR A 412 12.44 1.91 -4.40
CA THR A 412 12.50 1.64 -5.84
C THR A 412 11.76 0.39 -6.20
N HIS A 413 11.07 0.46 -7.32
CA HIS A 413 10.55 -0.71 -8.00
C HIS A 413 10.60 -0.52 -9.51
N PHE A 414 10.44 -1.61 -10.26
CA PHE A 414 10.19 -1.49 -11.68
C PHE A 414 8.81 -0.86 -11.88
N ASN A 415 8.68 -0.06 -12.93
CA ASN A 415 7.44 0.54 -13.37
C ASN A 415 7.43 0.51 -14.90
#